data_AF-A0AAU5XQW7-F1
#
_entry.id   AF-A0AAU5XQW7-F1
#
_cell.length_a   1.000
_cell.length_b   1.000
_cell.length_c   1.000
_cell.angle_alpha   90.00
_cell.angle_beta   90.00
_cell.angle_gamma   90.00
#
_symmetry.space_group_name_H-M   'P 1'
#
loop_
_entity.id
_entity.type
_entity.pdbx_description
1 polymer ?
#
loop_
_entity_poly.entity_id
_entity_poly.type
_entity_poly.pdbx_seq_one_letter_code
_entity_poly.pdbx_strand_id
1 'polypeptide(L)'
;MTVGLHGPVHLDLEVNSVQRQRTGFDVYTSSGGYVLDPAVHLGESAAWGPAPRGTMCDLVVLDSNATFKIGISDWKMPADDTQACKGRVKAIAQAFYDVMQPH
;
A
#
# COMPACT_ATOMS: atom_id res chain seq x y z
N MET A 1 33.32 -11.11 12.60
CA MET A 1 31.84 -11.15 12.54
C MET A 1 31.36 -9.72 12.40
N THR A 2 31.01 -9.32 11.19
CA THR A 2 30.50 -7.97 10.94
C THR A 2 29.03 -7.97 11.32
N VAL A 3 28.70 -7.30 12.44
CA VAL A 3 27.31 -7.03 12.82
C VAL A 3 26.78 -6.05 11.79
N GLY A 4 26.06 -6.55 10.79
CA GLY A 4 25.30 -5.71 9.88
C GLY A 4 24.26 -4.97 10.72
N LEU A 5 24.36 -3.65 10.81
CA LEU A 5 23.28 -2.82 11.31
C LEU A 5 22.07 -3.09 10.41
N HIS A 6 21.04 -3.80 10.87
CA HIS A 6 19.77 -3.90 10.15
C HIS A 6 19.00 -2.61 10.44
N GLY A 7 18.69 -1.85 9.40
CA GLY A 7 17.78 -0.70 9.57
C GLY A 7 16.36 -1.21 9.78
N PRO A 8 15.49 -0.47 10.48
CA PRO A 8 14.10 -0.87 10.66
C PRO A 8 13.34 -0.83 9.32
N VAL A 9 12.56 -1.88 9.05
CA VAL A 9 11.48 -1.86 8.04
C VAL A 9 10.25 -1.25 8.69
N HIS A 10 9.63 -0.28 8.04
CA HIS A 10 8.42 0.37 8.57
C HIS A 10 7.19 -0.04 7.77
N LEU A 11 6.11 -0.39 8.48
CA LEU A 11 4.77 -0.61 7.94
C LEU A 11 3.87 0.56 8.36
N ASP A 12 3.26 1.21 7.38
CA ASP A 12 2.26 2.26 7.56
C ASP A 12 0.89 1.70 7.16
N LEU A 13 -0.10 1.84 8.05
CA LEU A 13 -1.47 1.39 7.81
C LEU A 13 -2.43 2.50 8.22
N GLU A 14 -3.24 2.95 7.27
CA GLU A 14 -4.33 3.89 7.51
C GLU A 14 -5.64 3.25 7.06
N VAL A 15 -6.69 3.34 7.86
CA VAL A 15 -8.04 2.83 7.53
C VAL A 15 -9.06 3.93 7.80
N ASN A 16 -9.85 4.28 6.79
CA ASN A 16 -10.92 5.27 6.86
C ASN A 16 -12.27 4.61 6.54
N SER A 17 -13.21 4.60 7.49
CA SER A 17 -14.53 3.95 7.34
C SER A 17 -15.63 4.89 6.81
N VAL A 18 -16.56 4.31 6.04
CA VAL A 18 -17.93 4.73 5.59
C VAL A 18 -18.20 6.22 5.31
N GLN A 19 -17.94 7.15 6.24
CA GLN A 19 -18.34 8.56 6.05
C GLN A 19 -17.35 9.37 5.20
N ARG A 20 -16.12 8.88 4.96
CA ARG A 20 -15.06 9.61 4.23
C ARG A 20 -14.22 8.75 3.28
N GLN A 21 -14.62 7.50 3.02
CA GLN A 21 -13.79 6.53 2.26
C GLN A 21 -13.48 6.99 0.83
N ARG A 22 -14.51 7.35 0.04
CA ARG A 22 -14.32 7.82 -1.33
C ARG A 22 -13.54 9.12 -1.37
N THR A 23 -13.87 10.07 -0.50
CA THR A 23 -13.14 11.33 -0.40
C THR A 23 -11.65 11.12 -0.08
N GLY A 24 -11.31 10.18 0.81
CA GLY A 24 -9.91 9.84 1.10
C GLY A 24 -9.19 9.27 -0.12
N PHE A 25 -9.81 8.29 -0.80
CA PHE A 25 -9.25 7.69 -2.02
C PHE A 25 -9.11 8.71 -3.16
N ASP A 26 -10.11 9.56 -3.35
CA ASP A 26 -10.10 10.63 -4.36
C ASP A 26 -9.00 11.65 -4.08
N VAL A 27 -8.75 12.00 -2.81
CA VAL A 27 -7.63 12.89 -2.44
C VAL A 27 -6.29 12.25 -2.81
N TYR A 28 -6.07 10.97 -2.49
CA TYR A 28 -4.83 10.27 -2.84
C TYR A 28 -4.60 10.20 -4.35
N THR A 29 -5.64 9.89 -5.13
CA THR A 29 -5.56 9.71 -6.58
C THR A 29 -5.57 11.02 -7.38
N SER A 30 -6.20 12.09 -6.88
CA SER A 30 -6.22 13.40 -7.56
C SER A 30 -4.99 14.26 -7.30
N SER A 31 -4.35 14.11 -6.14
CA SER A 31 -3.29 15.03 -5.68
C SER A 31 -1.98 14.36 -5.23
N GLY A 32 -2.01 13.06 -4.93
CA GLY A 32 -0.90 12.35 -4.27
C GLY A 32 0.07 11.62 -5.20
N GLY A 33 -0.10 11.72 -6.52
CA GLY A 33 0.72 10.95 -7.48
C GLY A 33 0.44 9.45 -7.46
N TYR A 34 -0.74 9.04 -6.95
CA TYR A 34 -1.19 7.66 -6.98
C TYR A 34 -1.78 7.31 -8.35
N VAL A 35 -1.37 6.17 -8.91
CA VAL A 35 -1.81 5.70 -10.23
C VAL A 35 -2.72 4.50 -10.05
N LEU A 36 -3.95 4.59 -10.59
CA LEU A 36 -4.91 3.48 -10.59
C LEU A 36 -4.31 2.26 -11.28
N ASP A 37 -4.47 1.11 -10.65
CA ASP A 37 -3.97 -0.18 -11.17
C ASP A 37 -5.09 -1.22 -11.19
N PRO A 38 -5.72 -1.45 -12.36
CA PRO A 38 -6.81 -2.42 -12.49
C PRO A 38 -6.34 -3.88 -12.35
N ALA A 39 -5.03 -4.16 -12.37
CA ALA A 39 -4.49 -5.52 -12.14
C ALA A 39 -4.43 -5.89 -10.64
N VAL A 40 -4.67 -4.92 -9.75
CA VAL A 40 -4.84 -5.16 -8.33
C VAL A 40 -6.32 -5.47 -8.06
N HIS A 41 -6.67 -6.76 -8.09
CA HIS A 41 -8.01 -7.26 -7.80
C HIS A 41 -8.30 -7.27 -6.28
N LEU A 42 -8.30 -6.09 -5.67
CA LEU A 42 -8.63 -5.86 -4.26
C LEU A 42 -9.62 -4.70 -4.14
N GLY A 43 -10.75 -4.93 -3.46
CA GLY A 43 -11.82 -3.94 -3.32
C GLY A 43 -12.47 -3.53 -4.64
N GLU A 44 -13.04 -2.33 -4.68
CA GLU A 44 -13.63 -1.70 -5.87
C GLU A 44 -12.56 -1.08 -6.78
N SER A 45 -11.51 -0.51 -6.18
CA SER A 45 -10.42 0.17 -6.90
C SER A 45 -9.16 0.22 -6.06
N ALA A 46 -8.00 0.23 -6.72
CA ALA A 46 -6.71 0.32 -6.07
C ALA A 46 -5.78 1.23 -6.86
N ALA A 47 -4.89 1.93 -6.15
CA ALA A 47 -3.89 2.79 -6.75
C ALA A 47 -2.53 2.64 -6.06
N TRP A 48 -1.46 2.60 -6.85
CA TRP A 48 -0.09 2.61 -6.34
C TRP A 48 0.39 4.02 -6.13
N GLY A 49 0.92 4.31 -4.95
CA GLY A 49 1.68 5.52 -4.70
C GLY A 49 3.06 5.48 -5.37
N PRO A 50 3.81 6.59 -5.29
CA PRO A 50 5.18 6.66 -5.77
C PRO A 50 6.05 5.57 -5.14
N ALA A 51 6.85 4.88 -5.96
CA ALA A 51 7.76 3.83 -5.51
C ALA A 51 9.22 4.14 -5.88
N PRO A 52 9.86 5.12 -5.22
CA PRO A 52 11.22 5.56 -5.57
C PRO A 52 12.22 4.42 -5.34
N ARG A 53 12.68 3.80 -6.44
CA ARG A 53 13.68 2.71 -6.43
C ARG A 53 13.32 1.51 -5.55
N GLY A 54 12.04 1.30 -5.28
CA GLY A 54 11.55 0.20 -4.45
C GLY A 54 11.85 0.32 -2.95
N THR A 55 12.45 1.42 -2.46
CA THR A 55 12.69 1.61 -1.02
C THR A 55 11.44 2.01 -0.26
N MET A 56 10.39 2.40 -0.99
CA MET A 56 9.07 2.69 -0.46
C MET A 56 8.03 2.23 -1.48
N CYS A 57 6.97 1.58 -1.02
CA CYS A 57 5.80 1.29 -1.86
C CYS A 57 4.55 1.49 -1.03
N ASP A 58 3.62 2.24 -1.60
CA ASP A 58 2.31 2.48 -1.00
C ASP A 58 1.22 1.96 -1.94
N LEU A 59 0.20 1.31 -1.37
CA LEU A 59 -1.02 0.94 -2.05
C LEU A 59 -2.20 1.51 -1.28
N VAL A 60 -3.07 2.25 -1.97
CA VAL A 60 -4.37 2.63 -1.45
C VAL A 60 -5.44 1.79 -2.13
N VAL A 61 -6.37 1.25 -1.35
CA VAL A 61 -7.49 0.44 -1.81
C VAL A 61 -8.77 1.11 -1.33
N LEU A 62 -9.69 1.30 -2.26
CA LEU A 62 -11.08 1.67 -2.01
C LEU A 62 -11.92 0.39 -2.05
N ASP A 63 -12.60 0.12 -0.96
CA ASP A 63 -13.65 -0.88 -0.86
C ASP A 63 -15.01 -0.21 -0.58
N SER A 64 -16.08 -0.97 -0.72
CA SER A 64 -17.46 -0.56 -0.45
C SER A 64 -17.67 0.01 0.96
N ASN A 65 -16.89 -0.42 1.96
CA ASN A 65 -17.08 -0.05 3.37
C ASN A 65 -15.87 0.64 4.04
N ALA A 66 -14.72 0.65 3.39
CA ALA A 66 -13.54 1.36 3.87
C ALA A 66 -12.59 1.75 2.74
N THR A 67 -11.76 2.76 2.99
CA THR A 67 -10.52 2.98 2.25
C THR A 67 -9.37 2.65 3.16
N PHE A 68 -8.40 1.87 2.67
CA PHE A 68 -7.19 1.61 3.41
C PHE A 68 -5.94 1.88 2.58
N LYS A 69 -4.93 2.42 3.24
CA LYS A 69 -3.60 2.64 2.67
C LYS A 69 -2.61 1.75 3.41
N ILE A 70 -1.76 1.07 2.66
CA ILE A 70 -0.67 0.24 3.17
C ILE A 70 0.62 0.70 2.52
N GLY A 71 1.57 1.12 3.35
CA GLY A 71 2.91 1.51 2.94
C GLY A 71 3.97 0.62 3.57
N ILE A 72 4.96 0.20 2.80
CA ILE A 72 6.20 -0.37 3.35
C ILE A 72 7.34 0.54 2.95
N SER A 73 8.22 0.87 3.90
CA SER A 73 9.51 1.48 3.60
C SER A 73 10.67 0.65 4.16
N ASP A 74 11.64 0.42 3.28
CA ASP A 74 12.90 -0.26 3.55
C ASP A 74 14.03 0.49 2.82
N TRP A 75 14.75 1.32 3.55
CA TRP A 75 15.84 2.15 3.03
C TRP A 75 17.09 1.35 2.61
N LYS A 76 17.10 0.03 2.82
CA LYS A 76 18.19 -0.87 2.44
C LYS A 76 17.82 -1.79 1.29
N MET A 77 16.60 -1.69 0.77
CA MET A 77 16.17 -2.47 -0.38
C MET A 77 17.08 -2.12 -1.58
N PRO A 78 17.55 -3.12 -2.34
CA PRO A 78 18.33 -2.87 -3.55
C PRO A 78 17.59 -1.89 -4.47
N ALA A 79 18.34 -0.96 -5.08
CA ALA A 79 17.75 -0.09 -6.08
C ALA A 79 17.15 -0.94 -7.20
N ASP A 80 15.92 -0.61 -7.60
CA ASP A 80 15.13 -1.25 -8.67
C ASP A 80 14.37 -2.54 -8.30
N ASP A 81 14.32 -2.92 -7.01
CA ASP A 81 13.44 -3.99 -6.50
C ASP A 81 11.97 -3.55 -6.32
N THR A 82 11.51 -2.60 -7.14
CA THR A 82 10.16 -2.01 -7.09
C THR A 82 9.06 -3.08 -7.17
N GLN A 83 9.24 -4.11 -8.00
CA GLN A 83 8.25 -5.19 -8.12
C GLN A 83 8.19 -6.06 -6.86
N ALA A 84 9.33 -6.39 -6.26
CA ALA A 84 9.37 -7.14 -5.02
C ALA A 84 8.72 -6.35 -3.86
N CYS A 85 8.97 -5.05 -3.80
CA CYS A 85 8.36 -4.13 -2.84
C CYS A 85 6.83 -4.06 -3.01
N LYS A 86 6.33 -3.87 -4.23
CA LYS A 86 4.88 -3.92 -4.54
C LYS A 86 4.27 -5.27 -4.21
N GLY A 87 4.96 -6.37 -4.50
CA GLY A 87 4.50 -7.72 -4.18
C GLY A 87 4.25 -7.93 -2.68
N ARG A 88 5.16 -7.43 -1.83
CA ARG A 88 5.00 -7.47 -0.36
C ARG A 88 3.79 -6.66 0.10
N VAL A 89 3.66 -5.42 -0.38
CA VAL A 89 2.51 -4.55 -0.05
C VAL A 89 1.20 -5.20 -0.46
N LYS A 90 1.12 -5.78 -1.67
CA LYS A 90 -0.08 -6.47 -2.16
C LYS A 90 -0.45 -7.68 -1.30
N ALA A 91 0.54 -8.46 -0.84
CA ALA A 91 0.30 -9.59 0.05
C ALA A 91 -0.27 -9.16 1.41
N ILE A 92 0.25 -8.07 1.99
CA ILE A 92 -0.29 -7.48 3.22
C ILE A 92 -1.71 -6.96 2.98
N ALA A 93 -1.93 -6.25 1.87
CA ALA A 93 -3.25 -5.74 1.50
C ALA A 93 -4.29 -6.83 1.34
N GLN A 94 -3.93 -7.96 0.72
CA GLN A 94 -4.80 -9.13 0.62
C GLN A 94 -5.14 -9.67 2.01
N ALA A 95 -4.15 -9.88 2.87
CA ALA A 95 -4.39 -10.40 4.22
C ALA A 95 -5.32 -9.49 5.05
N PHE A 96 -5.14 -8.17 4.96
CA PHE A 96 -6.04 -7.22 5.62
C PHE A 96 -7.45 -7.27 5.03
N TYR A 97 -7.55 -7.29 3.70
CA TYR A 97 -8.84 -7.37 3.01
C TYR A 97 -9.60 -8.63 3.43
N ASP A 98 -8.96 -9.79 3.44
CA ASP A 98 -9.56 -11.08 3.82
C ASP A 98 -10.09 -11.07 5.26
N VAL A 99 -9.40 -10.39 6.19
CA VAL A 99 -9.83 -10.25 7.60
C VAL A 99 -11.00 -9.28 7.76
N MET A 100 -11.12 -8.27 6.88
CA MET A 100 -12.18 -7.26 6.96
C MET A 100 -13.49 -7.71 6.30
N GLN A 101 -13.47 -8.75 5.47
CA GLN A 101 -14.70 -9.26 4.85
C GLN A 101 -15.59 -9.95 5.90
N PRO A 102 -16.89 -9.60 5.99
CA PRO A 102 -17.82 -10.33 6.84
C PRO A 102 -17.98 -11.76 6.29
N HIS A 103 -17.72 -12.76 7.15
CA HIS A 103 -18.01 -14.17 6.87
C HIS A 103 -19.52 -14.45 6.87
#